data_AF-A0A226E3K4-F1
#
_entry.id   AF-A0A226E3K4-F1
#
_cell.length_a   1.000
_cell.length_b   1.000
_cell.length_c   1.000
_cell.angle_alpha   90.00
_cell.angle_beta   90.00
_cell.angle_gamma   90.00
#
_symmetry.space_group_name_H-M   'P 1'
#
loop_
_entity.id
_entity.type
_entity.pdbx_description
1 polymer ?
#
loop_
_entity_poly.entity_id
_entity_poly.type
_entity_poly.pdbx_seq_one_letter_code
_entity_poly.pdbx_strand_id
1 'polypeptide(L)'
;MAYFQDFESEEEDPNPFSTMSDMDDDSLQRLKLHKPLGYRFLSRLTGLTELALRESFTTTLVSSEKSTYNDIDTYFNNGQCHTFRLRMTKLFRIRRFEDVNCFGDESQNRKLLWHGTKSENITSILTRGFTRPTPNGQMFGNGLYFADRTSKSAQYCLPSLMGSSSSSPAKGQRGHLFLCAVSLGKSYPSKTALNDYVAAPTNYDSILGAGKLIPNASESRRYHDAEIPCGKTISRPTSDSIQNPPLKFNEYIVYDVDKITIKFLVEFQVV
;
A
#
# COMPACT_ATOMS: atom_id res chain seq x y z
N MET A 1 0.77 9.14 38.56
CA MET A 1 2.16 8.91 38.11
C MET A 1 2.11 8.62 36.63
N ALA A 2 2.43 9.62 35.81
CA ALA A 2 2.43 9.50 34.36
C ALA A 2 3.75 8.85 33.93
N TYR A 3 3.67 7.70 33.26
CA TYR A 3 4.80 7.13 32.54
C TYR A 3 4.85 7.83 31.18
N PHE A 4 5.80 8.75 31.04
CA PHE A 4 6.26 9.20 29.73
C PHE A 4 7.04 8.03 29.13
N GLN A 5 6.52 7.44 28.05
CA GLN A 5 7.32 6.58 27.17
C GLN A 5 8.13 7.49 26.27
N ASP A 6 9.45 7.27 26.29
CA ASP A 6 10.41 7.90 25.41
C ASP A 6 9.97 7.73 23.95
N PHE A 7 9.61 8.85 23.32
CA PHE A 7 9.55 8.95 21.87
C PHE A 7 10.99 8.82 21.38
N GLU A 8 11.37 7.64 20.88
CA GLU A 8 12.45 7.57 19.90
C GLU A 8 12.00 8.43 18.72
N SER A 9 12.50 9.67 18.66
CA SER A 9 12.50 10.46 17.45
C SER A 9 13.32 9.68 16.43
N GLU A 10 12.67 8.84 15.63
CA GLU A 10 13.18 8.53 14.31
C GLU A 10 13.37 9.90 13.66
N GLU A 11 14.63 10.36 13.60
CA GLU A 11 14.99 11.59 12.90
C GLU A 11 14.24 11.59 11.58
N GLU A 12 13.25 12.47 11.49
CA GLU A 12 12.77 12.96 10.22
C GLU A 12 14.03 13.44 9.53
N ASP A 13 14.48 12.68 8.53
CA ASP A 13 15.46 13.18 7.58
C ASP A 13 14.78 14.44 7.04
N PRO A 14 15.18 15.65 7.49
CA PRO A 14 14.49 16.88 7.14
C PRO A 14 14.51 16.87 5.63
N ASN A 15 13.38 17.10 4.95
CA ASN A 15 13.40 17.17 3.50
C ASN A 15 14.46 18.21 3.10
N PRO A 16 15.69 17.85 2.67
CA PRO A 16 16.75 18.84 2.61
C PRO A 16 16.66 19.60 1.28
N PHE A 17 15.78 19.17 0.37
CA PHE A 17 15.80 19.59 -1.02
C PHE A 17 14.38 19.79 -1.52
N SER A 18 13.90 21.04 -1.42
CA SER A 18 12.73 21.52 -2.17
C SER A 18 12.97 21.53 -3.68
N THR A 19 14.22 21.34 -4.12
CA THR A 19 14.64 21.51 -5.51
C THR A 19 15.93 20.73 -5.73
N MET A 20 15.87 19.60 -6.47
CA MET A 20 17.08 18.89 -6.93
C MET A 20 17.99 19.78 -7.80
N SER A 21 17.46 20.90 -8.31
CA SER A 21 18.20 21.91 -9.09
C SER A 21 19.24 22.68 -8.27
N ASP A 22 19.13 22.70 -6.95
CA ASP A 22 19.94 23.55 -6.08
C ASP A 22 21.04 22.76 -5.34
N MET A 23 21.19 21.48 -5.67
CA MET A 23 22.17 20.58 -5.06
C MET A 23 23.50 20.64 -5.79
N ASP A 24 24.60 20.71 -5.05
CA ASP A 24 25.94 20.61 -5.62
C ASP A 24 26.24 19.20 -6.17
N ASP A 25 27.15 19.13 -7.14
CA ASP A 25 27.50 17.89 -7.83
C ASP A 25 28.02 16.79 -6.89
N ASP A 26 28.70 17.16 -5.79
CA ASP A 26 29.26 16.18 -4.83
C ASP A 26 28.13 15.58 -3.97
N SER A 27 27.15 16.40 -3.58
CA SER A 27 25.91 15.94 -2.92
C SER A 27 25.07 15.05 -3.84
N LEU A 28 24.92 15.42 -5.11
CA LEU A 28 24.26 14.58 -6.13
C LEU A 28 25.01 13.26 -6.34
N GLN A 29 26.33 13.28 -6.33
CA GLN A 29 27.19 12.10 -6.47
C GLN A 29 27.14 11.19 -5.24
N ARG A 30 27.08 11.75 -4.03
CA ARG A 30 26.87 11.01 -2.77
C ARG A 30 25.49 10.35 -2.69
N LEU A 31 24.43 11.02 -3.12
CA LEU A 31 23.08 10.44 -3.27
C LEU A 31 23.03 9.32 -4.32
N LYS A 32 23.83 9.43 -5.39
CA LYS A 32 24.02 8.36 -6.37
C LYS A 32 24.74 7.15 -5.75
N LEU A 33 25.72 7.37 -4.88
CA LEU A 33 26.59 6.30 -4.37
C LEU A 33 25.99 5.47 -3.21
N HIS A 34 25.19 6.04 -2.30
CA HIS A 34 25.16 5.47 -0.95
C HIS A 34 24.09 4.43 -0.56
N LYS A 35 23.10 4.06 -1.38
CA LYS A 35 22.28 2.83 -1.16
C LYS A 35 21.83 2.15 -2.47
N PRO A 36 22.73 1.49 -3.22
CA PRO A 36 22.45 0.96 -4.56
C PRO A 36 21.52 -0.26 -4.57
N LEU A 37 21.37 -0.99 -3.46
CA LEU A 37 20.62 -2.27 -3.49
C LEU A 37 19.16 -2.07 -3.95
N GLY A 38 18.49 -1.03 -3.46
CA GLY A 38 17.11 -0.72 -3.87
C GLY A 38 16.98 -0.55 -5.38
N TYR A 39 17.74 0.40 -5.95
CA TYR A 39 17.72 0.68 -7.39
C TYR A 39 18.19 -0.50 -8.23
N ARG A 40 19.19 -1.26 -7.80
CA ARG A 40 19.64 -2.47 -8.52
C ARG A 40 18.53 -3.51 -8.66
N PHE A 41 17.76 -3.75 -7.59
CA PHE A 41 16.64 -4.68 -7.65
C PHE A 41 15.51 -4.14 -8.53
N LEU A 42 15.14 -2.87 -8.35
CA LEU A 42 14.05 -2.27 -9.12
C LEU A 42 14.40 -2.09 -10.60
N SER A 43 15.67 -1.87 -10.94
CA SER A 43 16.14 -1.82 -12.32
C SER A 43 15.90 -3.17 -13.04
N ARG A 44 16.21 -4.29 -12.36
CA ARG A 44 15.91 -5.62 -12.90
C ARG A 44 14.41 -5.90 -13.00
N LEU A 45 13.62 -5.42 -12.03
CA LEU A 45 12.18 -5.62 -12.00
C LEU A 45 11.47 -4.84 -13.13
N THR A 46 11.92 -3.61 -13.39
CA THR A 46 11.26 -2.67 -14.29
C THR A 46 11.82 -2.67 -15.71
N GLY A 47 13.05 -3.18 -15.90
CA GLY A 47 13.81 -3.06 -17.14
C GLY A 47 14.44 -1.69 -17.36
N LEU A 48 14.22 -0.72 -16.45
CA LEU A 48 14.79 0.62 -16.54
C LEU A 48 16.20 0.68 -15.93
N THR A 49 17.02 1.62 -16.38
CA THR A 49 18.32 1.88 -15.75
C THR A 49 18.12 2.51 -14.37
N GLU A 50 19.10 2.35 -13.47
CA GLU A 50 19.04 3.02 -12.16
C GLU A 50 18.95 4.54 -12.28
N LEU A 51 19.58 5.12 -13.32
CA LEU A 51 19.52 6.55 -13.59
C LEU A 51 18.09 6.99 -13.94
N ALA A 52 17.41 6.27 -14.83
CA ALA A 52 16.02 6.57 -15.20
C ALA A 52 15.07 6.44 -14.00
N LEU A 53 15.28 5.46 -13.11
CA LEU A 53 14.47 5.34 -11.90
C LEU A 53 14.67 6.51 -10.92
N ARG A 54 15.90 7.03 -10.83
CA ARG A 54 16.26 8.16 -9.96
C ARG A 54 15.65 9.49 -10.41
N GLU A 55 15.12 9.57 -11.62
CA GLU A 55 14.40 10.75 -12.11
C GLU A 55 12.97 10.85 -11.54
N SER A 56 12.39 9.75 -11.07
CA SER A 56 10.99 9.72 -10.63
C SER A 56 10.79 9.53 -9.12
N PHE A 57 11.71 8.85 -8.44
CA PHE A 57 11.55 8.54 -7.01
C PHE A 57 12.88 8.23 -6.32
N THR A 58 12.89 8.32 -4.99
CA THR A 58 13.91 7.68 -4.16
C THR A 58 13.49 6.31 -3.66
N THR A 59 14.45 5.38 -3.54
CA THR A 59 14.21 4.08 -2.92
C THR A 59 15.34 3.63 -2.00
N THR A 60 14.97 2.92 -0.94
CA THR A 60 15.91 2.23 -0.05
C THR A 60 15.35 0.86 0.33
N LEU A 61 16.20 -0.17 0.33
CA LEU A 61 15.87 -1.45 0.94
C LEU A 61 15.80 -1.26 2.46
N VAL A 62 14.68 -1.66 3.07
CA VAL A 62 14.46 -1.57 4.51
C VAL A 62 15.05 -2.81 5.17
N SER A 63 15.89 -2.60 6.20
CA SER A 63 16.49 -3.69 6.99
C SER A 63 15.45 -4.39 7.85
N SER A 64 15.61 -5.70 8.07
CA SER A 64 14.78 -6.49 9.00
C SER A 64 14.84 -5.99 10.43
N GLU A 65 15.94 -5.34 10.81
CA GLU A 65 16.13 -4.82 12.17
C GLU A 65 15.33 -3.54 12.47
N LYS A 66 14.69 -2.94 11.47
CA LYS A 66 13.91 -1.71 11.65
C LYS A 66 12.50 -2.03 12.15
N SER A 67 12.03 -1.23 13.12
CA SER A 67 10.63 -1.19 13.60
C SER A 67 9.62 -1.24 12.45
N THR A 68 9.81 -0.37 11.43
CA THR A 68 8.95 -0.30 10.25
C THR A 68 8.87 -1.62 9.49
N TYR A 69 9.98 -2.37 9.39
CA TYR A 69 9.97 -3.69 8.75
C TYR A 69 9.11 -4.66 9.56
N ASN A 70 9.30 -4.69 10.87
CA ASN A 70 8.57 -5.59 11.78
C ASN A 70 7.06 -5.29 11.79
N ASP A 71 6.68 -4.01 11.74
CA ASP A 71 5.28 -3.58 11.64
C ASP A 71 4.64 -4.05 10.34
N ILE A 72 5.34 -3.85 9.22
CA ILE A 72 4.87 -4.26 7.90
C ILE A 72 4.87 -5.77 7.74
N ASP A 73 5.84 -6.49 8.31
CA ASP A 73 5.86 -7.96 8.32
C ASP A 73 4.72 -8.52 9.16
N THR A 74 4.47 -7.94 10.33
CA THR A 74 3.31 -8.27 11.17
C THR A 74 2.01 -8.05 10.38
N TYR A 75 1.89 -6.91 9.71
CA TYR A 75 0.75 -6.60 8.87
C TYR A 75 0.59 -7.59 7.72
N PHE A 76 1.69 -7.89 7.03
CA PHE A 76 1.77 -8.82 5.92
C PHE A 76 1.22 -10.19 6.34
N ASN A 77 1.71 -10.72 7.47
CA ASN A 77 1.38 -12.03 8.00
C ASN A 77 -0.06 -12.12 8.55
N ASN A 78 -0.49 -11.13 9.35
CA ASN A 78 -1.86 -11.11 9.89
C ASN A 78 -2.93 -10.91 8.80
N GLY A 79 -2.55 -10.35 7.64
CA GLY A 79 -3.40 -10.18 6.46
C GLY A 79 -3.50 -11.40 5.53
N GLN A 80 -2.89 -12.53 5.87
CA GLN A 80 -2.95 -13.78 5.10
C GLN A 80 -4.20 -14.62 5.43
N CYS A 81 -5.35 -14.22 4.87
CA CYS A 81 -6.66 -14.83 5.12
C CYS A 81 -7.12 -15.86 4.07
N HIS A 82 -6.30 -16.16 3.06
CA HIS A 82 -6.59 -17.15 2.02
C HIS A 82 -5.81 -18.46 2.26
N THR A 83 -6.07 -19.49 1.46
CA THR A 83 -5.52 -20.84 1.64
C THR A 83 -4.04 -20.96 1.25
N PHE A 84 -3.57 -20.13 0.33
CA PHE A 84 -2.14 -20.06 -0.01
C PHE A 84 -1.34 -19.35 1.08
N ARG A 85 -0.03 -19.57 1.06
CA ARG A 85 0.92 -18.96 1.99
C ARG A 85 1.95 -18.17 1.23
N LEU A 86 2.21 -16.97 1.74
CA LEU A 86 3.18 -16.03 1.21
C LEU A 86 4.23 -15.73 2.28
N ARG A 87 5.42 -15.36 1.83
CA ARG A 87 6.47 -14.84 2.68
C ARG A 87 6.97 -13.53 2.09
N MET A 88 7.07 -12.49 2.92
CA MET A 88 7.74 -11.25 2.55
C MET A 88 9.24 -11.53 2.40
N THR A 89 9.82 -11.08 1.28
CA THR A 89 11.23 -11.33 0.96
C THR A 89 12.05 -10.06 0.87
N LYS A 90 11.44 -8.94 0.45
CA LYS A 90 12.06 -7.61 0.46
C LYS A 90 11.01 -6.55 0.70
N LEU A 91 11.43 -5.50 1.39
CA LEU A 91 10.66 -4.30 1.62
C LEU A 91 11.45 -3.10 1.10
N PHE A 92 10.93 -2.44 0.07
CA PHE A 92 11.51 -1.22 -0.48
C PHE A 92 10.69 -0.03 0.00
N ARG A 93 11.33 0.92 0.68
CA ARG A 93 10.74 2.25 0.89
C ARG A 93 10.81 3.00 -0.43
N ILE A 94 9.71 3.64 -0.81
CA ILE A 94 9.55 4.42 -2.03
C ILE A 94 9.09 5.82 -1.64
N ARG A 95 9.71 6.84 -2.23
CA ARG A 95 9.22 8.23 -2.16
C ARG A 95 9.29 8.83 -3.55
N ARG A 96 8.14 8.89 -4.21
CA ARG A 96 7.98 9.56 -5.51
C ARG A 96 8.06 11.07 -5.36
N PHE A 97 8.63 11.73 -6.35
CA PHE A 97 8.79 13.19 -6.33
C PHE A 97 7.49 13.92 -6.63
N GLU A 98 6.61 13.31 -7.43
CA GLU A 98 5.33 13.90 -7.85
C GLU A 98 4.17 13.61 -6.87
N ASP A 99 4.39 12.80 -5.83
CA ASP A 99 3.33 12.52 -4.85
C ASP A 99 3.08 13.78 -3.99
N VAL A 100 2.03 14.53 -4.32
CA VAL A 100 1.73 15.86 -3.72
C VAL A 100 1.32 15.81 -2.24
N ASN A 101 0.67 14.73 -1.81
CA ASN A 101 0.16 14.57 -0.44
C ASN A 101 1.01 13.61 0.38
N CYS A 102 2.32 13.81 0.41
CA CYS A 102 3.25 12.95 1.16
C CYS A 102 2.85 12.79 2.64
N PHE A 103 2.25 13.83 3.23
CA PHE A 103 1.72 13.87 4.60
C PHE A 103 0.32 14.47 4.57
N GLY A 104 -0.59 13.92 5.37
CA GLY A 104 -1.96 14.35 5.51
C GLY A 104 -2.25 14.69 6.98
N ASP A 105 -3.30 15.49 7.17
CA ASP A 105 -3.85 15.73 8.51
C ASP A 105 -4.58 14.48 9.01
N GLU A 106 -4.58 14.26 10.33
CA GLU A 106 -5.26 13.12 10.97
C GLU A 106 -6.76 13.08 10.65
N SER A 107 -7.35 14.24 10.35
CA SER A 107 -8.74 14.38 9.89
C SER A 107 -9.06 13.61 8.60
N GLN A 108 -8.05 13.18 7.85
CA GLN A 108 -8.21 12.50 6.56
C GLN A 108 -8.45 10.98 6.65
N ASN A 109 -8.53 10.38 7.86
CA ASN A 109 -8.70 8.93 8.02
C ASN A 109 -7.70 8.16 7.15
N ARG A 110 -6.42 8.50 7.30
CA ARG A 110 -5.35 7.99 6.43
C ARG A 110 -4.93 6.59 6.86
N LYS A 111 -4.98 5.64 5.94
CA LYS A 111 -4.61 4.24 6.20
C LYS A 111 -3.54 3.76 5.24
N LEU A 112 -2.63 2.95 5.76
CA LEU A 112 -1.64 2.24 4.97
C LEU A 112 -2.26 0.95 4.43
N LEU A 113 -2.58 0.90 3.13
CA LEU A 113 -3.38 -0.15 2.51
C LEU A 113 -2.66 -0.84 1.35
N TRP A 114 -2.97 -2.12 1.14
CA TRP A 114 -2.38 -2.96 0.12
C TRP A 114 -3.03 -2.76 -1.24
N HIS A 115 -2.21 -2.53 -2.26
CA HIS A 115 -2.63 -2.59 -3.66
C HIS A 115 -1.84 -3.66 -4.41
N GLY A 116 -2.57 -4.59 -5.03
CA GLY A 116 -1.99 -5.66 -5.83
C GLY A 116 -2.23 -5.41 -7.31
N THR A 117 -1.20 -5.67 -8.11
CA THR A 117 -1.22 -5.48 -9.55
C THR A 117 -0.25 -6.43 -10.23
N LYS A 118 -0.47 -6.70 -11.51
CA LYS A 118 0.48 -7.45 -12.36
C LYS A 118 1.83 -6.75 -12.43
N SER A 119 2.89 -7.52 -12.57
CA SER A 119 4.27 -7.02 -12.66
C SER A 119 4.45 -6.00 -13.79
N GLU A 120 3.75 -6.17 -14.91
CA GLU A 120 3.75 -5.27 -16.08
C GLU A 120 3.35 -3.82 -15.73
N ASN A 121 2.54 -3.64 -14.69
CA ASN A 121 2.06 -2.32 -14.26
C ASN A 121 2.98 -1.65 -13.23
N ILE A 122 3.96 -2.36 -12.67
CA ILE A 122 4.81 -1.82 -11.59
C ILE A 122 5.62 -0.63 -12.10
N THR A 123 6.21 -0.75 -13.28
CA THR A 123 7.04 0.31 -13.87
C THR A 123 6.24 1.60 -14.05
N SER A 124 5.03 1.51 -14.61
CA SER A 124 4.19 2.69 -14.83
C SER A 124 3.72 3.33 -13.53
N ILE A 125 3.35 2.52 -12.53
CA ILE A 125 2.92 3.04 -11.22
C ILE A 125 4.09 3.70 -10.47
N LEU A 126 5.29 3.12 -10.52
CA LEU A 126 6.48 3.70 -9.87
C LEU A 126 6.92 5.01 -10.52
N THR A 127 6.84 5.13 -11.85
CA THR A 127 7.35 6.30 -12.59
C THR A 127 6.30 7.37 -12.79
N ARG A 128 5.04 7.02 -13.07
CA ARG A 128 3.95 7.96 -13.38
C ARG A 128 2.81 8.00 -12.36
N GLY A 129 2.84 7.14 -11.34
CA GLY A 129 1.82 7.09 -10.30
C GLY A 129 0.61 6.27 -10.73
N PHE A 130 -0.43 6.30 -9.89
CA PHE A 130 -1.67 5.62 -10.21
C PHE A 130 -2.42 6.34 -11.33
N THR A 131 -3.02 5.58 -12.22
CA THR A 131 -3.94 6.09 -13.24
C THR A 131 -5.31 5.49 -13.02
N ARG A 132 -6.33 6.33 -13.06
CA ARG A 132 -7.71 5.88 -12.92
C ARG A 132 -8.08 4.94 -14.07
N PRO A 133 -8.66 3.75 -13.79
CA PRO A 133 -9.03 2.82 -14.84
C PRO A 133 -10.22 3.34 -15.66
N THR A 134 -10.32 2.87 -16.89
CA THR A 134 -11.55 2.99 -17.69
C THR A 134 -12.66 2.12 -17.07
N PRO A 135 -13.94 2.53 -17.13
CA PRO A 135 -15.04 1.70 -16.64
C PRO A 135 -15.05 0.29 -17.27
N ASN A 136 -15.00 -0.74 -16.42
CA ASN A 136 -14.86 -2.13 -16.86
C ASN A 136 -15.65 -3.13 -16.00
N GLY A 137 -16.81 -2.73 -15.45
CA GLY A 137 -17.66 -3.62 -14.63
C GLY A 137 -17.08 -3.95 -13.25
N GLN A 138 -16.16 -3.12 -12.76
CA GLN A 138 -15.62 -3.19 -11.40
C GLN A 138 -16.72 -3.02 -10.33
N MET A 139 -16.53 -3.72 -9.21
CA MET A 139 -17.52 -3.88 -8.12
C MET A 139 -18.10 -2.55 -7.60
N PHE A 140 -17.24 -1.54 -7.45
CA PHE A 140 -17.58 -0.20 -7.00
C PHE A 140 -17.17 0.85 -8.05
N GLY A 141 -17.32 0.50 -9.33
CA GLY A 141 -17.00 1.37 -10.46
C GLY A 141 -15.52 1.65 -10.63
N ASN A 142 -15.17 2.68 -11.41
CA ASN A 142 -13.83 2.87 -11.98
C ASN A 142 -12.87 3.66 -11.07
N GLY A 143 -12.85 3.31 -9.78
CA GLY A 143 -11.91 3.84 -8.81
C GLY A 143 -10.63 3.01 -8.70
N LEU A 144 -9.77 3.40 -7.76
CA LEU A 144 -8.54 2.71 -7.38
C LEU A 144 -8.79 1.92 -6.10
N TYR A 145 -8.50 0.63 -6.15
CA TYR A 145 -8.89 -0.35 -5.15
C TYR A 145 -7.73 -0.70 -4.23
N PHE A 146 -8.02 -0.72 -2.93
CA PHE A 146 -7.09 -1.07 -1.88
C PHE A 146 -7.76 -2.04 -0.89
N ALA A 147 -6.95 -2.86 -0.23
CA ALA A 147 -7.44 -3.77 0.82
C ALA A 147 -6.62 -3.61 2.09
N ASP A 148 -7.26 -3.87 3.22
CA ASP A 148 -6.56 -4.00 4.50
C ASP A 148 -5.98 -5.42 4.69
N ARG A 149 -6.14 -6.33 3.73
CA ARG A 149 -5.63 -7.71 3.82
C ARG A 149 -4.71 -8.06 2.66
N THR A 150 -3.48 -8.43 3.02
CA THR A 150 -2.38 -8.77 2.11
C THR A 150 -2.77 -9.81 1.07
N SER A 151 -3.36 -10.93 1.49
CA SER A 151 -3.73 -12.02 0.59
C SER A 151 -4.91 -11.69 -0.34
N LYS A 152 -5.72 -10.68 0.00
CA LYS A 152 -6.75 -10.17 -0.92
C LYS A 152 -6.08 -9.45 -2.09
N SER A 153 -5.16 -8.52 -1.79
CA SER A 153 -4.42 -7.81 -2.83
C SER A 153 -3.49 -8.73 -3.62
N ALA A 154 -2.84 -9.71 -2.99
CA ALA A 154 -1.89 -10.61 -3.65
C ALA A 154 -2.50 -11.41 -4.82
N GLN A 155 -3.80 -11.72 -4.77
CA GLN A 155 -4.50 -12.39 -5.87
C GLN A 155 -4.49 -11.61 -7.19
N TYR A 156 -4.37 -10.28 -7.12
CA TYR A 156 -4.26 -9.41 -8.29
C TYR A 156 -2.82 -9.33 -8.84
N CYS A 157 -1.83 -9.79 -8.06
CA CYS A 157 -0.44 -9.90 -8.52
C CYS A 157 -0.21 -11.15 -9.34
N LEU A 158 -0.78 -12.27 -8.88
CA LEU A 158 -0.60 -13.60 -9.46
C LEU A 158 -1.98 -14.26 -9.64
N PRO A 159 -2.50 -14.34 -10.88
CA PRO A 159 -3.80 -14.97 -11.15
C PRO A 159 -3.90 -16.41 -10.63
N SER A 160 -2.76 -17.12 -10.55
CA SER A 160 -2.66 -18.48 -9.97
C SER A 160 -3.06 -18.57 -8.50
N LEU A 161 -3.07 -17.45 -7.75
CA LEU A 161 -3.51 -17.40 -6.36
C LEU A 161 -5.04 -17.35 -6.22
N MET A 162 -5.77 -17.04 -7.29
CA MET A 162 -7.23 -17.02 -7.26
C MET A 162 -7.77 -18.45 -7.22
N GLY A 163 -8.75 -18.71 -6.36
CA GLY A 163 -9.36 -20.05 -6.21
C GLY A 163 -10.06 -20.57 -7.48
N SER A 164 -10.33 -19.70 -8.46
CA SER A 164 -10.87 -20.05 -9.78
C SER A 164 -9.80 -20.39 -10.81
N SER A 165 -8.52 -20.28 -10.47
CA SER A 165 -7.41 -20.60 -11.38
C SER A 165 -7.35 -22.10 -11.65
N SER A 166 -7.16 -22.48 -12.92
CA SER A 166 -6.92 -23.87 -13.34
C SER A 166 -5.54 -24.38 -12.95
N SER A 167 -4.63 -23.49 -12.56
CA SER A 167 -3.28 -23.83 -12.10
C SER A 167 -3.07 -23.38 -10.65
N SER A 168 -2.62 -24.30 -9.80
CA SER A 168 -2.12 -23.99 -8.46
C SER A 168 -0.90 -23.06 -8.53
N PRO A 169 -0.73 -22.14 -7.56
CA PRO A 169 0.44 -21.28 -7.53
C PRO A 169 1.69 -22.11 -7.30
N ALA A 170 2.70 -21.91 -8.15
CA ALA A 170 3.96 -22.64 -8.02
C ALA A 170 4.74 -22.15 -6.80
N LYS A 171 5.27 -23.08 -5.99
CA LYS A 171 6.15 -22.73 -4.88
C LYS A 171 7.36 -21.95 -5.40
N GLY A 172 7.70 -20.85 -4.73
CA GLY A 172 8.77 -19.95 -5.16
C GLY A 172 8.35 -18.90 -6.19
N GLN A 173 7.12 -18.95 -6.72
CA GLN A 173 6.59 -17.88 -7.55
C GLN A 173 6.59 -16.56 -6.77
N ARG A 174 7.03 -15.47 -7.41
CA ARG A 174 7.17 -14.15 -6.79
C ARG A 174 6.18 -13.16 -7.34
N GLY A 175 5.76 -12.22 -6.50
CA GLY A 175 4.95 -11.08 -6.87
C GLY A 175 5.31 -9.86 -6.05
N HIS A 176 4.71 -8.72 -6.39
CA HIS A 176 4.94 -7.46 -5.69
C HIS A 176 3.63 -6.80 -5.30
N LEU A 177 3.61 -6.21 -4.10
CA LEU A 177 2.49 -5.44 -3.57
C LEU A 177 2.94 -4.01 -3.32
N PHE A 178 2.12 -3.05 -3.72
CA PHE A 178 2.26 -1.69 -3.22
C PHE A 178 1.60 -1.57 -1.86
N LEU A 179 2.22 -0.79 -0.99
CA LEU A 179 1.67 -0.39 0.29
C LEU A 179 1.60 1.14 0.29
N CYS A 180 0.38 1.66 0.29
CA CYS A 180 0.09 3.06 0.00
C CYS A 180 -0.58 3.73 1.19
N ALA A 181 -0.18 4.95 1.51
CA ALA A 181 -0.92 5.79 2.45
C ALA A 181 -2.08 6.45 1.70
N VAL A 182 -3.29 6.01 1.99
CA VAL A 182 -4.52 6.41 1.29
C VAL A 182 -5.37 7.29 2.20
N SER A 183 -5.65 8.51 1.78
CA SER A 183 -6.52 9.46 2.48
C SER A 183 -7.97 9.14 2.16
N LEU A 184 -8.65 8.42 3.06
CA LEU A 184 -10.00 7.92 2.82
C LEU A 184 -11.08 8.98 3.09
N GLY A 185 -10.78 9.97 3.93
CA GLY A 185 -11.76 10.93 4.45
C GLY A 185 -12.98 10.21 5.03
N LYS A 186 -14.16 10.75 4.74
CA LYS A 186 -15.42 10.11 5.10
C LYS A 186 -15.80 9.03 4.09
N SER A 187 -15.66 7.77 4.45
CA SER A 187 -15.99 6.63 3.58
C SER A 187 -17.49 6.32 3.55
N TYR A 188 -18.04 6.11 2.35
CA TYR A 188 -19.40 5.62 2.15
C TYR A 188 -19.44 4.10 2.29
N PRO A 189 -20.14 3.52 3.28
CA PRO A 189 -20.28 2.08 3.39
C PRO A 189 -21.24 1.55 2.32
N SER A 190 -20.69 0.97 1.25
CA SER A 190 -21.53 0.46 0.15
C SER A 190 -22.34 -0.76 0.60
N LYS A 191 -23.64 -0.71 0.32
CA LYS A 191 -24.58 -1.80 0.64
C LYS A 191 -24.60 -2.89 -0.44
N THR A 192 -24.16 -2.56 -1.65
CA THR A 192 -24.18 -3.45 -2.82
C THR A 192 -22.82 -3.44 -3.52
N ALA A 193 -22.46 -4.58 -4.10
CA ALA A 193 -21.19 -4.83 -4.77
C ALA A 193 -21.23 -4.56 -6.28
N LEU A 194 -22.31 -4.02 -6.84
CA LEU A 194 -22.37 -3.69 -8.26
C LEU A 194 -22.98 -2.31 -8.38
N ASN A 195 -22.12 -1.30 -8.34
CA ASN A 195 -22.50 0.09 -8.58
C ASN A 195 -21.51 0.68 -9.58
N ASP A 196 -22.01 1.33 -10.64
CA ASP A 196 -21.21 2.03 -11.66
C ASP A 196 -20.69 3.38 -11.15
N TYR A 197 -20.16 3.41 -9.93
CA TYR A 197 -19.68 4.64 -9.32
C TYR A 197 -18.51 5.24 -10.12
N VAL A 198 -18.64 6.51 -10.47
CA VAL A 198 -17.57 7.33 -11.04
C VAL A 198 -17.03 8.37 -10.06
N ALA A 199 -17.56 8.39 -8.84
CA ALA A 199 -17.11 9.20 -7.72
C ALA A 199 -17.71 8.61 -6.44
N ALA A 200 -17.20 9.01 -5.28
CA ALA A 200 -17.90 8.76 -4.03
C ALA A 200 -19.24 9.52 -4.01
N PRO A 201 -20.30 8.99 -3.37
CA PRO A 201 -21.56 9.70 -3.19
C PRO A 201 -21.38 11.05 -2.51
N THR A 202 -22.34 11.96 -2.71
CA THR A 202 -22.36 13.29 -2.10
C THR A 202 -22.11 13.22 -0.58
N ASN A 203 -21.22 14.08 -0.08
CA ASN A 203 -20.75 14.13 1.32
C ASN A 203 -19.86 12.96 1.77
N TYR A 204 -19.30 12.21 0.82
CA TYR A 204 -18.30 11.17 1.06
C TYR A 204 -17.09 11.34 0.14
N ASP A 205 -15.96 10.81 0.59
CA ASP A 205 -14.64 10.96 0.00
C ASP A 205 -14.12 9.71 -0.70
N SER A 206 -14.65 8.56 -0.28
CA SER A 206 -14.25 7.21 -0.70
C SER A 206 -15.41 6.23 -0.53
N ILE A 207 -15.28 5.03 -1.08
CA ILE A 207 -16.17 3.91 -0.80
C ILE A 207 -15.48 2.92 0.12
N LEU A 208 -16.22 2.42 1.10
CA LEU A 208 -15.90 1.22 1.86
C LEU A 208 -16.79 0.08 1.38
N GLY A 209 -16.22 -0.87 0.65
CA GLY A 209 -16.79 -2.20 0.46
C GLY A 209 -16.63 -2.98 1.76
N ALA A 210 -17.64 -2.98 2.63
CA ALA A 210 -17.50 -3.54 3.96
C ALA A 210 -17.41 -5.08 3.96
N GLY A 211 -16.45 -5.61 4.70
CA GLY A 211 -16.22 -7.04 4.90
C GLY A 211 -16.78 -7.59 6.21
N LYS A 212 -17.11 -8.88 6.23
CA LYS A 212 -17.44 -9.67 7.43
C LYS A 212 -16.24 -9.91 8.33
N LEU A 213 -15.05 -9.98 7.77
CA LEU A 213 -13.78 -10.19 8.46
C LEU A 213 -12.93 -8.93 8.32
N ILE A 214 -12.45 -8.39 9.45
CA ILE A 214 -11.77 -7.09 9.55
C ILE A 214 -10.50 -7.19 10.40
N PRO A 215 -9.60 -6.20 10.37
CA PRO A 215 -8.54 -6.07 11.36
C PRO A 215 -9.07 -5.82 12.75
N ASN A 216 -8.44 -6.47 13.74
CA ASN A 216 -8.58 -6.06 15.12
C ASN A 216 -7.99 -4.65 15.29
N ALA A 217 -8.85 -3.64 15.42
CA ALA A 217 -8.44 -2.25 15.50
C ALA A 217 -7.58 -1.95 16.74
N SER A 218 -7.70 -2.73 17.83
CA SER A 218 -6.89 -2.55 19.04
C SER A 218 -5.40 -2.92 18.85
N GLU A 219 -5.07 -3.60 17.75
CA GLU A 219 -3.71 -4.01 17.39
C GLU A 219 -3.14 -3.15 16.27
N SER A 220 -3.82 -2.06 15.90
CA SER A 220 -3.35 -1.15 14.85
C SER A 220 -2.08 -0.43 15.31
N ARG A 221 -1.16 -0.22 14.36
CA ARG A 221 0.05 0.57 14.54
C ARG A 221 -0.05 1.84 13.71
N ARG A 222 1.00 2.66 13.74
CA ARG A 222 1.09 3.87 12.92
C ARG A 222 2.39 3.91 12.13
N TYR A 223 2.29 4.43 10.92
CA TYR A 223 3.43 4.83 10.10
C TYR A 223 3.27 6.32 9.80
N HIS A 224 3.97 7.17 10.55
CA HIS A 224 3.76 8.61 10.58
C HIS A 224 2.27 8.96 10.80
N ASP A 225 1.65 9.58 9.80
CA ASP A 225 0.27 10.06 9.78
C ASP A 225 -0.75 9.01 9.33
N ALA A 226 -0.31 7.81 8.94
CA ALA A 226 -1.19 6.74 8.48
C ALA A 226 -1.32 5.60 9.51
N GLU A 227 -2.55 5.14 9.74
CA GLU A 227 -2.82 3.92 10.50
C GLU A 227 -2.36 2.69 9.69
N ILE A 228 -1.67 1.76 10.35
CA ILE A 228 -1.39 0.43 9.83
C ILE A 228 -2.42 -0.54 10.44
N PRO A 229 -3.41 -1.04 9.68
CA PRO A 229 -4.41 -1.97 10.20
C PRO A 229 -3.85 -3.41 10.29
N CYS A 230 -2.76 -3.55 11.05
CA CYS A 230 -1.95 -4.76 11.18
C CYS A 230 -2.49 -5.82 12.13
N GLY A 231 -3.61 -5.55 12.80
CA GLY A 231 -4.22 -6.50 13.72
C GLY A 231 -4.62 -7.81 13.06
N LYS A 232 -4.72 -8.86 13.87
CA LYS A 232 -5.25 -10.17 13.45
C LYS A 232 -6.63 -10.02 12.82
N THR A 233 -6.97 -10.95 11.94
CA THR A 233 -8.28 -10.98 11.30
C THR A 233 -9.32 -11.51 12.27
N ILE A 234 -10.35 -10.72 12.54
CA ILE A 234 -11.47 -11.04 13.42
C ILE A 234 -12.80 -10.91 12.66
N SER A 235 -13.86 -11.54 13.17
CA SER A 235 -15.21 -11.25 12.73
C SER A 235 -15.59 -9.81 13.08
N ARG A 236 -16.26 -9.11 12.16
CA ARG A 236 -16.81 -7.78 12.43
C ARG A 236 -17.72 -7.85 13.67
N PRO A 237 -17.50 -7.01 14.69
CA PRO A 237 -18.33 -7.01 15.89
C PRO A 237 -19.80 -6.74 15.56
N THR A 238 -20.72 -7.36 16.30
CA THR A 238 -22.16 -7.11 16.16
C THR A 238 -22.55 -5.68 16.55
N SER A 239 -21.74 -5.02 17.37
CA SER A 239 -21.88 -3.61 17.76
C SER A 239 -21.43 -2.61 16.69
N ASP A 240 -20.85 -3.07 15.57
CA ASP A 240 -20.44 -2.20 14.47
C ASP A 240 -21.67 -1.55 13.80
N SER A 241 -21.53 -0.29 13.39
CA SER A 241 -22.58 0.42 12.65
C SER A 241 -22.98 -0.26 11.32
N ILE A 242 -22.07 -1.03 10.72
CA ILE A 242 -22.29 -1.73 9.45
C ILE A 242 -22.82 -3.14 9.74
N GLN A 243 -24.13 -3.29 9.61
CA GLN A 243 -24.82 -4.57 9.72
C GLN A 243 -24.86 -5.29 8.37
N ASN A 244 -24.70 -6.62 8.38
CA ASN A 244 -24.72 -7.49 7.20
C ASN A 244 -23.81 -7.05 6.03
N PRO A 245 -22.49 -6.92 6.26
CA PRO A 245 -21.56 -6.49 5.21
C PRO A 245 -21.56 -7.43 3.99
N PRO A 246 -21.54 -6.88 2.75
CA PRO A 246 -21.70 -7.67 1.54
C PRO A 246 -20.45 -8.49 1.17
N LEU A 247 -19.26 -8.10 1.66
CA LEU A 247 -18.00 -8.75 1.29
C LEU A 247 -17.47 -9.65 2.39
N LYS A 248 -16.51 -10.51 2.04
CA LYS A 248 -15.75 -11.30 3.03
C LYS A 248 -14.74 -10.46 3.80
N PHE A 249 -14.01 -9.59 3.10
CA PHE A 249 -13.00 -8.67 3.65
C PHE A 249 -13.24 -7.26 3.11
N ASN A 250 -12.76 -6.24 3.80
CA ASN A 250 -12.92 -4.86 3.36
C ASN A 250 -12.25 -4.62 1.99
N GLU A 251 -12.76 -3.61 1.29
CA GLU A 251 -12.15 -2.94 0.15
C GLU A 251 -12.37 -1.43 0.30
N TYR A 252 -11.35 -0.66 -0.04
CA TYR A 252 -11.36 0.79 0.03
C TYR A 252 -11.13 1.33 -1.37
N ILE A 253 -12.00 2.24 -1.81
CA ILE A 253 -11.98 2.76 -3.18
C ILE A 253 -11.92 4.27 -3.14
N VAL A 254 -10.93 4.83 -3.83
CA VAL A 254 -10.78 6.27 -4.05
C VAL A 254 -10.80 6.55 -5.54
N TYR A 255 -11.35 7.70 -5.94
CA TYR A 255 -11.44 8.10 -7.36
C TYR A 255 -10.47 9.20 -7.76
N ASP A 256 -9.80 9.78 -6.75
CA ASP A 256 -8.80 10.83 -6.87
C ASP A 256 -7.42 10.24 -6.58
N VAL A 257 -6.50 10.42 -7.53
CA VAL A 257 -5.13 9.89 -7.44
C VAL A 257 -4.31 10.64 -6.39
N ASP A 258 -4.65 11.91 -6.12
CA ASP A 258 -3.93 12.74 -5.17
C ASP A 258 -4.16 12.29 -3.72
N LYS A 259 -5.17 11.46 -3.48
CA LYS A 259 -5.43 10.81 -2.18
C LYS A 259 -4.50 9.63 -1.90
N ILE A 260 -3.59 9.28 -2.82
CA ILE A 260 -2.73 8.09 -2.71
C ILE A 260 -1.26 8.50 -2.72
N THR A 261 -0.50 8.00 -1.75
CA THR A 261 0.96 8.11 -1.75
C THR A 261 1.58 6.72 -1.65
N ILE A 262 2.50 6.41 -2.55
CA ILE A 262 3.23 5.14 -2.47
C ILE A 262 4.29 5.26 -1.38
N LYS A 263 4.23 4.38 -0.37
CA LYS A 263 5.23 4.36 0.72
C LYS A 263 6.18 3.19 0.59
N PHE A 264 5.67 2.03 0.17
CA PHE A 264 6.50 0.84 0.01
C PHE A 264 6.11 -0.01 -1.20
N LEU A 265 7.11 -0.74 -1.70
CA LEU A 265 6.93 -1.89 -2.56
C LEU A 265 7.43 -3.13 -1.82
N VAL A 266 6.61 -4.17 -1.75
CA VAL A 266 6.90 -5.43 -1.06
C VAL A 266 7.09 -6.53 -2.09
N GLU A 267 8.25 -7.18 -2.12
CA GLU A 267 8.44 -8.44 -2.85
C GLU A 267 8.02 -9.60 -1.94
N PHE A 268 7.13 -10.45 -2.42
CA PHE A 268 6.73 -11.68 -1.73
C PHE A 268 7.02 -12.92 -2.59
N GLN A 269 7.07 -14.08 -1.95
CA GLN A 269 7.09 -15.37 -2.62
C GLN A 269 5.99 -16.30 -2.07
N VAL A 270 5.50 -17.21 -2.91
CA VAL A 270 4.66 -18.34 -2.51
C VAL A 270 5.53 -19.40 -1.81
N VAL A 271 5.09 -19.95 -0.67
CA VAL A 271 5.85 -20.92 0.16
C VAL A 271 5.16 -22.28 0.32
#